data_AF-A0AAT9WHK5-F1
#
_entry.id   AF-A0AAT9WHK5-F1
#
_cell.length_a   1.000
_cell.length_b   1.000
_cell.length_c   1.000
_cell.angle_alpha   90.00
_cell.angle_beta   90.00
_cell.angle_gamma   90.00
#
_symmetry.space_group_name_H-M   'P 1'
#
loop_
_entity.id
_entity.type
_entity.pdbx_description
1 polymer ?
#
loop_
_entity_poly.entity_id
_entity_poly.type
_entity_poly.pdbx_seq_one_letter_code
_entity_poly.pdbx_strand_id
1 'polypeptide(L)'
;MCRLLAVLLMAACSSVGASEFDERAALAAKVVELMRGPAAECNVTPEALARRLADTYRTRPGDFSGISPQSAYWPEVERIWREFYAAQCAEAPIDFGTRLVIKNYAARMSVQELRDAVAFFSSPSGRSMRAANVKLANDFPDGLGELAERPQSKASLVYRRAMGRLKEQYEANPR
;
A
#
# COMPACT_ATOMS: atom_id res chain seq x y z
N MET A 1 -41.84 19.51 -49.91
CA MET A 1 -41.14 20.03 -48.70
C MET A 1 -41.11 18.94 -47.60
N CYS A 2 -40.33 17.87 -47.78
CA CYS A 2 -40.26 16.78 -46.77
C CYS A 2 -38.96 15.96 -46.89
N ARG A 3 -37.81 16.61 -47.02
CA ARG A 3 -36.50 15.91 -47.12
C ARG A 3 -35.36 16.52 -46.28
N LEU A 4 -35.67 17.44 -45.36
CA LEU A 4 -34.64 18.19 -44.62
C LEU A 4 -34.64 17.96 -43.09
N LEU A 5 -35.33 16.94 -42.60
CA LEU A 5 -35.53 16.70 -41.16
C LEU A 5 -34.90 15.41 -40.61
N ALA A 6 -34.06 14.72 -41.40
CA ALA A 6 -33.51 13.41 -41.01
C ALA A 6 -32.01 13.39 -40.63
N VAL A 7 -31.28 14.50 -40.76
CA VAL A 7 -29.80 14.49 -40.58
C VAL A 7 -29.34 14.94 -39.19
N LEU A 8 -30.22 15.49 -38.34
CA LEU A 8 -29.83 16.08 -37.05
C LEU A 8 -29.89 15.12 -35.84
N LEU A 9 -30.25 13.84 -36.01
CA LEU A 9 -30.45 12.92 -34.89
C LEU A 9 -29.33 11.89 -34.63
N MET A 10 -28.24 11.86 -35.42
CA MET A 10 -27.18 10.84 -35.25
C MET A 10 -25.86 11.35 -34.64
N ALA A 11 -25.82 12.57 -34.11
CA ALA A 11 -24.59 13.15 -33.55
C ALA A 11 -24.48 13.15 -32.01
N ALA A 12 -25.36 12.41 -31.30
CA ALA A 12 -25.42 12.46 -29.83
C ALA A 12 -24.83 11.23 -29.08
N CYS A 13 -24.33 10.20 -29.77
CA CYS A 13 -23.96 8.93 -29.11
C CYS A 13 -22.46 8.74 -28.79
N SER A 14 -21.57 9.67 -29.09
CA SER A 14 -20.11 9.42 -28.97
C SER A 14 -19.44 10.00 -27.72
N SER A 15 -20.13 10.77 -26.88
CA SER A 15 -19.51 11.41 -25.70
C SER A 15 -19.65 10.61 -24.40
N VAL A 16 -20.60 9.67 -24.31
CA VAL A 16 -20.88 8.93 -23.07
C VAL A 16 -19.73 7.96 -22.70
N GLY A 17 -19.07 7.37 -23.70
CA GLY A 17 -18.04 6.34 -23.47
C GLY A 17 -16.73 6.85 -22.87
N ALA A 18 -16.33 8.09 -23.19
CA ALA A 18 -15.09 8.68 -22.66
C ALA A 18 -15.26 9.14 -21.21
N SER A 19 -16.34 9.86 -20.92
CA SER A 19 -16.62 10.36 -19.56
C SER A 19 -16.86 9.24 -18.55
N GLU A 20 -17.52 8.16 -18.97
CA GLU A 20 -17.78 7.01 -18.09
C GLU A 20 -16.53 6.18 -17.83
N PHE A 21 -15.62 6.08 -18.81
CA PHE A 21 -14.32 5.44 -18.60
C PHE A 21 -13.45 6.23 -17.62
N ASP A 22 -13.40 7.55 -17.78
CA ASP A 22 -12.68 8.45 -16.87
C ASP A 22 -13.24 8.41 -15.45
N GLU A 23 -14.58 8.35 -15.31
CA GLU A 23 -15.23 8.20 -14.01
C GLU A 23 -14.90 6.86 -13.34
N ARG A 24 -14.96 5.74 -14.08
CA ARG A 24 -14.58 4.43 -13.54
C ARG A 24 -13.14 4.38 -13.09
N ALA A 25 -12.22 4.97 -13.86
CA ALA A 25 -10.81 5.05 -13.47
C ALA A 25 -10.62 5.85 -12.17
N ALA A 26 -11.29 7.00 -12.04
CA ALA A 26 -11.23 7.84 -10.85
C ALA A 26 -11.83 7.16 -9.61
N LEU A 27 -13.00 6.53 -9.75
CA LEU A 27 -13.63 5.81 -8.64
C LEU A 27 -12.82 4.57 -8.24
N ALA A 28 -12.31 3.79 -9.20
CA ALA A 28 -11.43 2.66 -8.91
C ALA A 28 -10.16 3.09 -8.16
N ALA A 29 -9.55 4.20 -8.56
CA ALA A 29 -8.41 4.78 -7.83
C ALA A 29 -8.80 5.11 -6.38
N LYS A 30 -9.99 5.70 -6.18
CA LYS A 30 -10.49 6.05 -4.85
C LYS A 30 -10.78 4.83 -3.98
N VAL A 31 -11.37 3.76 -4.54
CA VAL A 31 -11.58 2.49 -3.83
C VAL A 31 -10.24 1.93 -3.36
N VAL A 32 -9.24 1.85 -4.24
CA VAL A 32 -7.93 1.29 -3.90
C VAL A 32 -7.19 2.14 -2.87
N GLU A 33 -7.29 3.47 -2.96
CA GLU A 33 -6.79 4.40 -1.93
C GLU A 33 -7.45 4.10 -0.56
N LEU A 34 -8.79 4.02 -0.53
CA LEU A 34 -9.54 3.77 0.69
C LEU A 34 -9.27 2.38 1.28
N MET A 35 -9.02 1.36 0.44
CA MET A 35 -8.67 0.00 0.87
C MET A 35 -7.27 -0.09 1.47
N ARG A 36 -6.27 0.56 0.86
CA ARG A 36 -4.90 0.60 1.38
C ARG A 36 -4.84 1.37 2.71
N GLY A 37 -5.77 2.29 2.92
CA GLY A 37 -5.75 3.20 4.05
C GLY A 37 -4.72 4.31 3.82
N PRO A 38 -4.55 5.23 4.78
CA PRO A 38 -3.44 6.17 4.70
C PRO A 38 -2.16 5.34 4.53
N ALA A 39 -1.41 5.58 3.44
CA ALA A 39 -0.07 5.05 3.28
C ALA A 39 0.64 5.28 4.61
N ALA A 40 1.02 4.19 5.29
CA ALA A 40 1.43 4.15 6.68
C ALA A 40 2.06 5.49 7.08
N GLU A 41 1.29 6.30 7.81
CA GLU A 41 1.45 7.75 7.96
C GLU A 41 2.89 8.22 7.71
N CYS A 42 3.17 8.72 6.50
CA CYS A 42 4.50 9.20 6.16
C CYS A 42 4.92 10.49 6.89
N ASN A 43 4.01 11.02 7.72
CA ASN A 43 4.24 12.08 8.69
C ASN A 43 4.34 11.47 10.11
N VAL A 44 5.25 10.53 10.33
CA VAL A 44 5.57 10.03 11.68
C VAL A 44 6.69 10.86 12.30
N THR A 45 6.51 11.24 13.57
CA THR A 45 7.60 11.83 14.35
C THR A 45 8.70 10.78 14.63
N PRO A 46 9.95 11.20 14.89
CA PRO A 46 11.02 10.27 15.28
C PRO A 46 10.64 9.37 16.47
N GLU A 47 9.90 9.90 17.45
CA GLU A 47 9.45 9.16 18.64
C GLU A 47 8.38 8.10 18.29
N ALA A 48 7.46 8.43 17.37
CA ALA A 48 6.49 7.46 16.88
C ALA A 48 7.18 6.32 16.13
N LEU A 49 8.23 6.63 15.36
CA LEU A 49 8.99 5.63 14.63
C LEU A 49 9.82 4.74 15.55
N ALA A 50 10.43 5.30 16.59
CA ALA A 50 11.14 4.54 17.63
C ALA A 50 10.20 3.60 18.40
N ARG A 51 9.00 4.07 18.77
CA ARG A 51 7.98 3.21 19.39
C ARG A 51 7.57 2.05 18.48
N ARG A 52 7.37 2.32 17.19
CA ARG A 52 7.06 1.26 16.21
C ARG A 52 8.17 0.23 16.09
N LEU A 53 9.43 0.64 16.13
CA LEU A 53 10.57 -0.30 16.13
C LEU A 53 10.56 -1.16 17.39
N ALA A 54 10.38 -0.56 18.56
CA ALA A 54 10.31 -1.29 19.83
C ALA A 54 9.13 -2.28 19.86
N ASP A 55 7.96 -1.87 19.38
CA ASP A 55 6.79 -2.76 19.25
C ASP A 55 7.05 -3.90 18.26
N THR A 56 7.73 -3.61 17.14
CA THR A 56 8.11 -4.62 16.15
C THR A 56 9.08 -5.63 16.74
N TYR A 57 10.11 -5.20 17.47
CA TYR A 57 11.04 -6.10 18.16
C TYR A 57 10.33 -6.97 19.19
N ARG A 58 9.42 -6.39 19.98
CA ARG A 58 8.66 -7.11 21.01
C ARG A 58 7.77 -8.21 20.41
N THR A 59 7.20 -7.98 19.24
CA THR A 59 6.27 -8.91 18.58
C THR A 59 6.97 -9.89 17.65
N ARG A 60 8.08 -9.48 17.03
CA ARG A 60 8.83 -10.24 16.02
C ARG A 60 10.33 -10.08 16.23
N PRO A 61 10.89 -10.56 17.36
CA PRO A 61 12.32 -10.40 17.65
C PRO A 61 13.21 -11.14 16.64
N GLY A 62 12.70 -12.21 16.02
CA GLY A 62 13.40 -12.99 14.98
C GLY A 62 13.77 -12.18 13.74
N ASP A 63 13.00 -11.14 13.41
CA ASP A 63 13.24 -10.26 12.24
C ASP A 63 14.57 -9.50 12.36
N PHE A 64 15.12 -9.38 13.58
CA PHE A 64 16.33 -8.62 13.88
C PHE A 64 17.58 -9.50 13.98
N SER A 65 17.50 -10.77 13.53
CA SER A 65 18.66 -11.69 13.47
C SER A 65 19.38 -11.86 14.81
N GLY A 66 18.66 -11.78 15.93
CA GLY A 66 19.22 -11.88 17.28
C GLY A 66 19.83 -10.60 17.84
N ILE A 67 19.91 -9.53 17.03
CA ILE A 67 20.37 -8.22 17.51
C ILE A 67 19.28 -7.61 18.39
N SER A 68 19.59 -7.40 19.67
CA SER A 68 18.66 -6.85 20.66
C SER A 68 18.91 -5.37 20.93
N PRO A 69 17.96 -4.65 21.58
CA PRO A 69 18.16 -3.27 22.05
C PRO A 69 19.38 -3.04 22.95
N GLN A 70 19.95 -4.09 23.54
CA GLN A 70 21.13 -4.01 24.38
C GLN A 70 22.45 -4.19 23.59
N SER A 71 22.40 -4.64 22.34
CA SER A 71 23.59 -4.83 21.52
C SER A 71 24.21 -3.50 21.09
N ALA A 72 25.54 -3.47 20.98
CA ALA A 72 26.27 -2.33 20.41
C ALA A 72 25.85 -2.02 18.96
N TYR A 73 25.22 -2.97 18.26
CA TYR A 73 24.75 -2.84 16.88
C TYR A 73 23.32 -2.26 16.78
N TRP A 74 22.61 -2.09 17.89
CA TRP A 74 21.24 -1.58 17.88
C TRP A 74 21.08 -0.18 17.26
N PRO A 75 21.98 0.80 17.48
CA PRO A 75 21.89 2.11 16.82
C PRO A 75 21.85 2.01 15.29
N GLU A 76 22.50 0.97 14.73
CA GLU A 76 22.51 0.73 13.28
C GLU A 76 21.18 0.12 12.81
N VAL A 77 20.55 -0.75 13.62
CA VAL A 77 19.17 -1.21 13.38
C VAL A 77 18.21 -0.02 13.32
N GLU A 78 18.31 0.91 14.28
CA GLU A 78 17.48 2.11 14.30
C GLU A 78 17.69 2.97 13.05
N ARG A 79 18.95 3.14 12.61
CA ARG A 79 19.29 3.89 11.39
C ARG A 79 18.66 3.23 10.16
N ILE A 80 18.86 1.93 9.97
CA ILE A 80 18.32 1.15 8.85
C ILE A 80 16.78 1.22 8.85
N TRP A 81 16.15 1.14 10.02
CA TRP A 81 14.70 1.25 10.16
C TRP A 81 14.17 2.62 9.74
N ARG A 82 14.85 3.71 10.14
CA ARG A 82 14.50 5.07 9.70
C ARG A 82 14.60 5.23 8.19
N GLU A 83 15.67 4.73 7.60
CA GLU A 83 15.89 4.78 6.14
C GLU A 83 14.84 3.98 5.38
N PHE A 84 14.46 2.81 5.89
CA PHE A 84 13.39 2.00 5.32
C PHE A 84 12.05 2.75 5.30
N TYR A 85 11.66 3.38 6.40
CA TYR A 85 10.42 4.17 6.45
C TYR A 85 10.48 5.41 5.56
N ALA A 86 11.61 6.13 5.58
CA ALA A 86 11.81 7.27 4.69
C ALA A 86 11.72 6.86 3.21
N ALA A 87 12.31 5.72 2.83
CA ALA A 87 12.25 5.19 1.47
C ALA A 87 10.85 4.73 1.07
N GLN A 88 10.14 4.00 1.95
CA GLN A 88 8.74 3.64 1.70
C GLN A 88 7.85 4.87 1.50
N CYS A 89 8.14 5.95 2.21
CA CYS A 89 7.40 7.19 2.12
C CYS A 89 7.79 8.07 0.92
N ALA A 90 9.05 7.98 0.48
CA ALA A 90 9.51 8.62 -0.74
C ALA A 90 9.06 7.86 -2.01
N GLU A 91 8.75 6.57 -1.90
CA GLU A 91 8.10 5.76 -2.94
C GLU A 91 6.61 6.15 -3.10
N ALA A 92 6.35 7.41 -3.41
CA ALA A 92 5.04 7.92 -3.83
C ALA A 92 4.96 7.99 -5.37
N PRO A 93 4.94 6.84 -6.03
CA PRO A 93 3.91 6.63 -7.03
C PRO A 93 3.17 5.33 -6.72
N ILE A 94 1.85 5.34 -6.96
CA ILE A 94 0.98 4.16 -7.07
C ILE A 94 1.83 3.02 -7.69
N ASP A 95 2.24 2.05 -6.87
CA ASP A 95 3.15 0.99 -7.31
C ASP A 95 2.51 0.24 -8.50
N PHE A 96 3.32 -0.46 -9.29
CA PHE A 96 2.79 -1.14 -10.48
C PHE A 96 1.59 -2.06 -10.16
N GLY A 97 1.63 -2.75 -9.02
CA GLY A 97 0.53 -3.59 -8.55
C GLY A 97 -0.74 -2.78 -8.28
N THR A 98 -0.60 -1.61 -7.65
CA THR A 98 -1.71 -0.69 -7.38
C THR A 98 -2.33 -0.17 -8.68
N ARG A 99 -1.50 0.23 -9.66
CA ARG A 99 -2.00 0.64 -10.98
C ARG A 99 -2.74 -0.50 -11.67
N LEU A 100 -2.24 -1.72 -11.54
CA LEU A 100 -2.88 -2.91 -12.09
C LEU A 100 -4.24 -3.18 -11.42
N VAL A 101 -4.34 -3.08 -10.10
CA VAL A 101 -5.63 -3.24 -9.38
C VAL A 101 -6.62 -2.16 -9.81
N ILE A 102 -6.20 -0.89 -9.84
CA ILE A 102 -7.05 0.23 -10.31
C ILE A 102 -7.58 -0.04 -11.72
N LYS A 103 -6.69 -0.42 -12.65
CA LYS A 103 -7.07 -0.74 -14.03
C LYS A 103 -8.05 -1.92 -14.09
N ASN A 104 -7.84 -2.96 -13.28
CA ASN A 104 -8.72 -4.13 -13.25
C ASN A 104 -10.12 -3.80 -12.71
N TYR A 105 -10.22 -2.96 -11.68
CA TYR A 105 -11.51 -2.49 -11.15
C TYR A 105 -12.25 -1.61 -12.15
N ALA A 106 -11.56 -0.61 -12.73
CA ALA A 106 -12.16 0.27 -13.75
C ALA A 106 -12.67 -0.51 -14.98
N ALA A 107 -11.99 -1.60 -15.35
CA ALA A 107 -12.38 -2.42 -16.49
C ALA A 107 -13.53 -3.42 -16.20
N ARG A 108 -13.74 -3.81 -14.94
CA ARG A 108 -14.69 -4.89 -14.57
C ARG A 108 -15.90 -4.45 -13.79
N MET A 109 -15.86 -3.29 -13.14
CA MET A 109 -16.95 -2.79 -12.32
C MET A 109 -17.69 -1.68 -13.05
N SER A 110 -19.01 -1.65 -12.86
CA SER A 110 -19.85 -0.51 -13.23
C SER A 110 -19.54 0.70 -12.35
N VAL A 111 -19.94 1.89 -12.83
CA VAL A 111 -19.83 3.13 -12.06
C VAL A 111 -20.56 3.00 -10.72
N GLN A 112 -21.74 2.38 -10.68
CA GLN A 112 -22.52 2.24 -9.46
C GLN A 112 -21.83 1.33 -8.43
N GLU A 113 -21.32 0.17 -8.86
CA GLU A 113 -20.57 -0.73 -7.96
C GLU A 113 -19.32 -0.05 -7.38
N LEU A 114 -18.63 0.76 -8.17
CA LEU A 114 -17.48 1.53 -7.70
C LEU A 114 -17.90 2.62 -6.69
N ARG A 115 -19.02 3.31 -6.92
CA ARG A 115 -19.57 4.28 -5.95
C ARG A 115 -19.98 3.61 -4.65
N ASP A 116 -20.63 2.46 -4.72
CA ASP A 116 -21.04 1.68 -3.55
C ASP A 116 -19.82 1.21 -2.75
N ALA A 117 -18.76 0.76 -3.44
CA ALA A 117 -17.50 0.42 -2.81
C ALA A 117 -16.84 1.63 -2.12
N VAL A 118 -16.81 2.80 -2.77
CA VAL A 118 -16.33 4.05 -2.15
C VAL A 118 -17.14 4.38 -0.90
N ALA A 119 -18.48 4.31 -0.96
CA ALA A 119 -19.35 4.59 0.17
C ALA A 119 -19.09 3.62 1.33
N PHE A 120 -18.97 2.32 1.05
CA PHE A 120 -18.68 1.31 2.05
C PHE A 120 -17.32 1.53 2.71
N PHE A 121 -16.22 1.67 1.94
CA PHE A 121 -14.89 1.86 2.52
C PHE A 121 -14.70 3.23 3.19
N SER A 122 -15.56 4.20 2.87
CA SER A 122 -15.63 5.49 3.58
C SER A 122 -16.43 5.42 4.88
N SER A 123 -17.26 4.39 5.10
CA SER A 123 -18.09 4.24 6.30
C SER A 123 -17.28 3.85 7.55
N PRO A 124 -17.83 4.01 8.78
CA PRO A 124 -17.19 3.50 10.00
C PRO A 124 -16.86 2.00 9.92
N SER A 125 -17.78 1.18 9.41
CA SER A 125 -17.57 -0.26 9.26
C SER A 125 -16.48 -0.59 8.26
N GLY A 126 -16.43 0.11 7.11
CA GLY A 126 -15.36 -0.06 6.13
C GLY A 126 -13.99 0.31 6.67
N ARG A 127 -13.90 1.39 7.46
CA ARG A 127 -12.66 1.77 8.16
C ARG A 127 -12.24 0.72 9.20
N SER A 128 -13.19 0.17 9.94
CA SER A 128 -12.92 -0.89 10.93
C SER A 128 -12.44 -2.19 10.26
N MET A 129 -13.11 -2.63 9.20
CA MET A 129 -12.70 -3.81 8.42
C MET A 129 -11.30 -3.65 7.85
N ARG A 130 -10.97 -2.47 7.30
CA ARG A 130 -9.62 -2.18 6.85
C ARG A 130 -8.60 -2.27 7.97
N ALA A 131 -8.88 -1.68 9.14
CA ALA A 131 -7.98 -1.76 10.28
C ALA A 131 -7.75 -3.22 10.73
N ALA A 132 -8.80 -4.05 10.71
CA ALA A 132 -8.68 -5.48 10.98
C ALA A 132 -7.82 -6.20 9.94
N ASN A 133 -7.99 -5.90 8.64
CA ASN A 133 -7.18 -6.50 7.57
C ASN A 133 -5.70 -6.09 7.64
N VAL A 134 -5.41 -4.82 7.97
CA VAL A 134 -4.04 -4.34 8.20
C VAL A 134 -3.43 -5.06 9.41
N LYS A 135 -4.20 -5.18 10.49
CA LYS A 135 -3.76 -5.93 11.68
C LYS A 135 -3.47 -7.39 11.34
N LEU A 136 -4.38 -8.08 10.66
CA LEU A 136 -4.20 -9.46 10.22
C LEU A 136 -2.93 -9.62 9.35
N ALA A 137 -2.70 -8.71 8.40
CA ALA A 137 -1.51 -8.74 7.56
C ALA A 137 -0.20 -8.51 8.34
N ASN A 138 -0.24 -7.75 9.44
CA ASN A 138 0.92 -7.53 10.31
C ASN A 138 1.14 -8.71 11.27
N ASP A 139 0.06 -9.33 11.75
CA ASP A 139 0.09 -10.45 12.69
C ASP A 139 0.52 -11.76 11.99
N PHE A 140 0.30 -11.88 10.68
CA PHE A 140 0.62 -13.06 9.86
C PHE A 140 1.40 -12.69 8.58
N PRO A 141 2.66 -12.26 8.69
CA PRO A 141 3.46 -11.83 7.54
C PRO A 141 3.67 -12.95 6.51
N ASP A 142 3.73 -14.22 6.95
CA ASP A 142 3.94 -15.39 6.08
C ASP A 142 2.62 -16.00 5.56
N GLY A 143 1.54 -15.95 6.37
CA GLY A 143 0.26 -16.61 6.06
C GLY A 143 -0.54 -15.98 4.92
N LEU A 144 -0.26 -14.71 4.57
CA LEU A 144 -0.77 -14.07 3.35
C LEU A 144 0.30 -13.99 2.24
N GLY A 145 1.58 -14.21 2.59
CA GLY A 145 2.71 -14.20 1.65
C GLY A 145 2.75 -15.43 0.74
N GLU A 146 2.30 -16.59 1.21
CA GLU A 146 2.14 -17.79 0.36
C GLU A 146 1.00 -17.66 -0.67
N LEU A 147 0.00 -16.81 -0.42
CA LEU A 147 -1.13 -16.59 -1.34
C LEU A 147 -0.98 -15.34 -2.23
N ALA A 148 -0.05 -14.46 -1.90
CA ALA A 148 0.25 -13.29 -2.71
C ALA A 148 1.76 -13.12 -2.79
N GLU A 149 2.34 -13.45 -3.95
CA GLU A 149 3.66 -12.95 -4.36
C GLU A 149 3.58 -11.41 -4.37
N ARG A 150 3.76 -10.77 -3.20
CA ARG A 150 3.83 -9.33 -3.11
C ARG A 150 5.14 -8.94 -3.79
N PRO A 151 5.11 -8.15 -4.88
CA PRO A 151 6.31 -7.54 -5.40
C PRO A 151 6.94 -6.75 -4.25
N GLN A 152 8.14 -7.16 -3.82
CA GLN A 152 8.82 -6.45 -2.74
C GLN A 152 9.12 -5.05 -3.21
N SER A 153 8.73 -4.04 -2.41
CA SER A 153 9.10 -2.67 -2.69
C SER A 153 10.61 -2.53 -2.75
N LYS A 154 11.11 -1.55 -3.52
CA LYS A 154 12.55 -1.28 -3.57
C LYS A 154 13.06 -0.94 -2.16
N ALA A 155 12.27 -0.23 -1.36
CA ALA A 155 12.54 -0.01 0.06
C ALA A 155 12.71 -1.32 0.86
N SER A 156 11.85 -2.32 0.65
CA SER A 156 11.96 -3.64 1.32
C SER A 156 13.23 -4.39 0.90
N LEU A 157 13.61 -4.30 -0.38
CA LEU A 157 14.86 -4.89 -0.86
C LEU A 157 16.09 -4.22 -0.24
N VAL A 158 16.09 -2.89 -0.15
CA VAL A 158 17.18 -2.12 0.48
C VAL A 158 17.29 -2.46 1.96
N TYR A 159 16.16 -2.51 2.68
CA TYR A 159 16.10 -2.88 4.08
C TYR A 159 16.70 -4.27 4.34
N ARG A 160 16.25 -5.29 3.60
CA ARG A 160 16.74 -6.67 3.81
C ARG A 160 18.23 -6.80 3.51
N ARG A 161 18.74 -6.11 2.49
CA ARG A 161 20.19 -6.10 2.20
C ARG A 161 20.98 -5.41 3.32
N ALA A 162 20.47 -4.31 3.87
CA ALA A 162 21.13 -3.61 4.96
C ALA A 162 21.15 -4.43 6.25
N MET A 163 20.00 -5.03 6.63
CA MET A 163 19.91 -5.95 7.76
C MET A 163 20.78 -7.19 7.58
N GLY A 164 20.85 -7.75 6.37
CA GLY A 164 21.73 -8.89 6.06
C GLY A 164 23.21 -8.57 6.28
N ARG A 165 23.69 -7.42 5.81
CA ARG A 165 25.07 -6.98 6.09
C ARG A 165 25.32 -6.73 7.57
N LEU A 166 24.35 -6.14 8.28
CA LEU A 166 24.48 -5.91 9.72
C LEU A 166 24.54 -7.24 10.49
N LYS A 167 23.75 -8.23 10.08
CA LYS A 167 23.80 -9.59 10.61
C LYS A 167 25.19 -10.20 10.44
N GLU A 168 25.77 -10.14 9.24
CA GLU A 168 27.12 -10.66 8.98
C GLU A 168 28.17 -10.01 9.90
N GLN A 169 28.07 -8.71 10.13
CA GLN A 169 28.96 -7.99 11.05
C GLN A 169 28.77 -8.42 12.51
N TYR A 170 27.52 -8.61 12.93
CA TYR A 170 27.17 -9.07 14.28
C TYR A 170 27.66 -10.50 14.53
N GLU A 171 27.44 -11.41 13.58
CA GLU A 171 27.89 -12.81 13.67
C GLU A 171 29.42 -12.92 13.70
N ALA A 172 30.13 -12.06 12.96
CA ALA A 172 31.58 -12.01 12.98
C ALA A 172 32.17 -11.45 14.28
N ASN A 173 31.43 -10.60 14.99
CA ASN A 173 31.89 -9.93 16.20
C ASN A 173 30.72 -9.54 17.13
N PRO A 174 30.16 -10.50 17.88
CA PRO A 174 29.02 -10.23 18.74
C PRO A 174 29.45 -9.35 19.92
N ARG A 175 28.87 -8.15 20.02
CA ARG A 175 29.11 -7.17 21.08
C ARG A 175 27.84 -6.44 21.49
#